data_AF-Q8RKL5-F1
#
_entry.id   AF-Q8RKL5-F1
#
_cell.length_a   1.000
_cell.length_b   1.000
_cell.length_c   1.000
_cell.angle_alpha   90.00
_cell.angle_beta   90.00
_cell.angle_gamma   90.00
#
_symmetry.space_group_name_H-M   'P 1'
#
loop_
_entity.id
_entity.type
_entity.pdbx_description
1 polymer ?
#
loop_
_entity_poly.entity_id
_entity_poly.type
_entity_poly.pdbx_seq_one_letter_code
_entity_poly.pdbx_strand_id
1 'polypeptide(L)'
;VLVSEFLITASPDYMNGLSDKEQRRYFETAVDHLKEKYSAENMLYATVHMDEATPHMHVGIVPITEDGRLSAKDFFNGKLKMKAIQDDFHRYMVENGFDLVRGEPSEKKHENVHQYKINQRQAELERLNAEIALKEKQREELEKQNKAVQAVIEVKKESLTAKA
;
A
#
# COMPACT_ATOMS: atom_id res chain seq x y z
N VAL A 1 -24.20 5.15 14.87
CA VAL A 1 -22.92 4.43 14.76
C VAL A 1 -22.62 3.87 16.13
N LEU A 2 -22.52 2.55 16.27
CA LEU A 2 -22.26 1.90 17.55
C LEU A 2 -20.76 1.86 17.87
N VAL A 3 -19.95 1.51 16.86
CA VAL A 3 -18.49 1.49 16.92
C VAL A 3 -17.95 2.18 15.68
N SER A 4 -16.90 2.97 15.86
CA SER A 4 -16.07 3.51 14.79
C SER A 4 -14.74 2.77 14.80
N GLU A 5 -14.41 2.14 13.69
CA GLU A 5 -13.17 1.38 13.56
C GLU A 5 -12.08 2.23 12.90
N PHE A 6 -10.91 2.25 13.53
CA PHE A 6 -9.68 2.77 12.94
C PHE A 6 -8.88 1.62 12.34
N LEU A 7 -8.45 1.80 11.10
CA LEU A 7 -7.40 0.99 10.48
C LEU A 7 -6.05 1.70 10.70
N ILE A 8 -5.16 1.07 11.44
CA ILE A 8 -3.83 1.58 11.75
C ILE A 8 -2.80 0.74 11.00
N THR A 9 -2.07 1.37 10.09
CA THR A 9 -0.97 0.75 9.34
C THR A 9 -0.08 1.85 8.74
N ALA A 10 0.96 1.46 8.00
CA ALA A 10 1.79 2.34 7.18
C ALA A 10 2.03 1.66 5.81
N SER A 11 2.97 2.17 5.03
CA SER A 11 3.31 1.52 3.76
C SER A 11 3.82 0.09 3.98
N PRO A 12 3.61 -0.84 3.01
CA PRO A 12 4.13 -2.20 3.10
C PRO A 12 5.63 -2.24 3.39
N ASP A 13 6.41 -1.43 2.69
CA ASP A 13 7.87 -1.37 2.85
C ASP A 13 8.28 -0.94 4.25
N TYR A 14 7.56 0.01 4.85
CA TYR A 14 7.84 0.46 6.21
C TYR A 14 7.49 -0.62 7.23
N MET A 15 6.25 -1.13 7.20
CA MET A 15 5.78 -2.11 8.19
C MET A 15 6.58 -3.41 8.13
N ASN A 16 6.84 -3.92 6.93
CA ASN A 16 7.61 -5.15 6.74
C ASN A 16 9.12 -4.96 6.97
N GLY A 17 9.61 -3.72 6.94
CA GLY A 17 11.00 -3.39 7.27
C GLY A 17 11.28 -3.33 8.77
N LEU A 18 10.24 -3.19 9.61
CA LEU A 18 10.38 -3.20 11.06
C LEU A 18 10.57 -4.63 11.59
N SER A 19 11.40 -4.79 12.63
CA SER A 19 11.43 -6.05 13.40
C SER A 19 10.11 -6.28 14.14
N ASP A 20 9.80 -7.54 14.48
CA ASP A 20 8.58 -7.89 15.23
C ASP A 20 8.40 -7.07 16.51
N LYS A 21 9.50 -6.79 17.21
CA LYS A 21 9.51 -5.95 18.43
C LYS A 21 9.09 -4.52 18.12
N GLU A 22 9.57 -3.97 17.00
CA GLU A 22 9.26 -2.61 16.57
C GLU A 22 7.86 -2.48 15.99
N GLN A 23 7.37 -3.50 15.27
CA GLN A 23 5.97 -3.59 14.85
C GLN A 23 5.04 -3.62 16.07
N ARG A 24 5.37 -4.44 17.08
CA ARG A 24 4.64 -4.47 18.34
C ARG A 24 4.64 -3.10 19.03
N ARG A 25 5.81 -2.46 19.14
CA ARG A 25 5.94 -1.11 19.72
C ARG A 25 5.05 -0.11 18.96
N TYR A 26 5.06 -0.16 17.63
CA TYR A 26 4.25 0.71 16.79
C TYR A 26 2.75 0.61 17.13
N PHE A 27 2.22 -0.61 17.19
CA PHE A 27 0.80 -0.81 17.49
C PHE A 27 0.45 -0.49 18.94
N GLU A 28 1.32 -0.80 19.90
CA GLU A 28 1.11 -0.42 21.32
C GLU A 28 1.09 1.10 21.49
N THR A 29 2.06 1.82 20.89
CA THR A 29 2.07 3.28 20.93
C THR A 29 0.82 3.89 20.28
N ALA A 30 0.34 3.32 19.17
CA ALA A 30 -0.90 3.75 18.54
C ALA A 30 -2.12 3.52 19.45
N VAL A 31 -2.18 2.38 20.15
CA VAL A 31 -3.24 2.10 21.14
C VAL A 31 -3.21 3.11 22.28
N ASP A 32 -2.04 3.40 22.83
CA ASP A 32 -1.88 4.34 23.95
C ASP A 32 -2.37 5.74 23.55
N HIS A 33 -2.01 6.21 22.35
CA HIS A 33 -2.51 7.48 21.81
C HIS A 33 -4.03 7.52 21.71
N LEU A 34 -4.64 6.46 21.16
CA LEU A 34 -6.09 6.40 20.98
C LEU A 34 -6.84 6.33 22.32
N LYS A 35 -6.28 5.63 23.31
CA LYS A 35 -6.84 5.59 24.68
C LYS A 35 -6.79 6.96 25.35
N GLU A 36 -5.68 7.68 25.20
CA GLU A 36 -5.55 9.05 25.71
C GLU A 36 -6.57 9.98 25.04
N LYS A 37 -6.74 9.85 23.72
CA LYS A 37 -7.60 10.75 22.95
C LYS A 37 -9.09 10.49 23.13
N TYR A 38 -9.47 9.23 23.24
CA TYR A 38 -10.87 8.80 23.16
C TYR A 38 -11.38 8.12 24.43
N SER A 39 -10.60 8.08 25.50
CA SER A 39 -10.80 7.25 26.70
C SER A 39 -10.53 5.77 26.45
N ALA A 40 -9.81 5.15 27.40
CA ALA A 40 -9.60 3.71 27.41
C ALA A 40 -10.91 2.92 27.56
N GLU A 41 -11.91 3.47 28.25
CA GLU A 41 -13.22 2.84 28.43
C GLU A 41 -14.03 2.76 27.13
N ASN A 42 -13.78 3.68 26.20
CA ASN A 42 -14.42 3.68 24.89
C ASN A 42 -13.75 2.72 23.91
N MET A 43 -12.59 2.14 24.23
CA MET A 43 -11.91 1.18 23.36
C MET A 43 -12.47 -0.23 23.59
N LEU A 44 -13.16 -0.76 22.59
CA LEU A 44 -13.77 -2.09 22.64
C LEU A 44 -12.77 -3.20 22.31
N TYR A 45 -11.93 -2.98 21.28
CA TYR A 45 -10.90 -3.93 20.86
C TYR A 45 -9.76 -3.23 20.13
N ALA A 46 -8.61 -3.89 20.12
CA ALA A 46 -7.47 -3.59 19.26
C ALA A 46 -6.86 -4.91 18.79
N THR A 47 -7.05 -5.25 17.51
CA THR A 47 -6.65 -6.54 16.93
C THR A 47 -5.58 -6.31 15.87
N VAL A 48 -4.43 -6.95 16.02
CA VAL A 48 -3.32 -6.86 15.06
C VAL A 48 -3.36 -8.08 14.13
N HIS A 49 -3.36 -7.84 12.83
CA HIS A 49 -3.23 -8.86 11.78
C HIS A 49 -1.81 -8.85 11.23
N MET A 50 -1.16 -10.02 11.30
CA MET A 50 0.22 -10.25 10.84
C MET A 50 0.27 -11.28 9.71
N ASP A 51 -0.87 -11.88 9.36
CA ASP A 51 -1.06 -12.96 8.39
C ASP A 51 -1.53 -12.47 7.01
N GLU A 52 -1.61 -11.15 6.84
CA GLU A 52 -1.96 -10.48 5.59
C GLU A 52 -0.72 -9.85 4.91
N ALA A 53 -0.91 -9.18 3.77
CA ALA A 53 0.19 -8.63 2.98
C ALA A 53 0.99 -7.52 3.69
N THR A 54 0.39 -6.86 4.67
CA THR A 54 1.02 -5.78 5.44
C THR A 54 0.48 -5.81 6.86
N PRO A 55 1.34 -5.83 7.89
CA PRO A 55 0.91 -5.72 9.28
C PRO A 55 0.01 -4.50 9.49
N HIS A 56 -1.16 -4.72 10.07
CA HIS A 56 -2.12 -3.66 10.38
C HIS A 56 -2.95 -4.00 11.60
N MET A 57 -3.57 -2.98 12.18
CA MET A 57 -4.39 -3.12 13.38
C MET A 57 -5.76 -2.50 13.16
N HIS A 58 -6.79 -3.22 13.58
CA HIS A 58 -8.16 -2.72 13.68
C HIS A 58 -8.44 -2.32 15.13
N VAL A 59 -8.86 -1.07 15.35
CA VAL A 59 -9.21 -0.56 16.68
C VAL A 59 -10.65 -0.08 16.69
N GLY A 60 -11.50 -0.72 17.49
CA GLY A 60 -12.90 -0.34 17.66
C GLY A 60 -13.09 0.63 18.81
N ILE A 61 -13.56 1.85 18.52
CA ILE A 61 -13.92 2.86 19.51
C ILE A 61 -15.44 3.04 19.55
N VAL A 62 -16.03 2.93 20.73
CA VAL A 62 -17.42 3.30 21.01
C VAL A 62 -17.46 4.81 21.29
N PRO A 63 -18.11 5.65 20.46
CA PRO A 63 -18.03 7.09 20.58
C PRO A 63 -19.01 7.63 21.64
N ILE A 64 -18.77 7.31 22.91
CA ILE A 64 -19.50 7.86 24.05
C ILE A 64 -18.83 9.18 24.45
N THR A 65 -19.57 10.28 24.35
CA THR A 65 -19.13 11.61 24.76
C THR A 65 -19.12 11.73 26.28
N GLU A 66 -18.43 12.75 26.81
CA GLU A 66 -18.34 12.99 28.26
C GLU A 66 -19.70 13.18 28.94
N ASP A 67 -20.70 13.70 28.23
CA ASP A 67 -22.09 13.84 28.68
C ASP A 67 -22.92 12.54 28.51
N GLY A 68 -22.29 11.42 28.18
CA GLY A 68 -22.89 10.08 28.13
C GLY A 68 -23.66 9.76 26.84
N ARG A 69 -23.62 10.62 25.81
CA ARG A 69 -24.30 10.37 24.53
C ARG A 69 -23.46 9.50 23.62
N LEU A 70 -24.11 8.60 22.88
CA LEU A 70 -23.46 7.86 21.79
C LEU A 70 -23.48 8.71 20.50
N SER A 71 -22.37 9.35 20.15
CA SER A 71 -22.31 10.32 19.06
C SER A 71 -20.98 10.30 18.29
N ALA A 72 -20.87 9.41 17.29
CA ALA A 72 -19.74 9.44 16.34
C ALA A 72 -19.54 10.79 15.65
N LYS A 73 -20.63 11.58 15.50
CA LYS A 73 -20.56 12.91 14.89
C LYS A 73 -19.69 13.86 15.72
N ASP A 74 -19.79 13.79 17.05
CA ASP A 74 -19.05 14.68 17.93
C ASP A 74 -17.55 14.36 17.91
N PHE A 75 -17.17 13.11 17.64
CA PHE A 75 -15.78 12.70 17.49
C PHE A 75 -15.24 12.92 16.06
N PHE A 76 -15.98 12.50 15.04
CA PHE A 76 -15.43 12.21 13.72
C PHE A 76 -16.04 13.03 12.56
N ASN A 77 -16.97 13.94 12.83
CA ASN A 77 -17.68 14.60 11.74
C ASN A 77 -16.85 15.70 11.04
N GLY A 78 -16.75 15.56 9.72
CA GLY A 78 -16.29 16.61 8.81
C GLY A 78 -14.80 16.59 8.51
N LYS A 79 -14.44 17.23 7.38
CA LYS A 79 -13.07 17.23 6.84
C LYS A 79 -12.03 17.78 7.81
N LEU A 80 -12.36 18.83 8.56
CA LEU A 80 -11.43 19.46 9.50
C LEU A 80 -11.05 18.52 10.65
N LYS A 81 -12.03 17.83 11.27
CA LYS A 81 -11.76 16.86 12.33
C LYS A 81 -10.98 15.67 11.81
N MET A 82 -11.34 15.15 10.64
CA MET A 82 -10.60 14.07 10.00
C MET A 82 -9.14 14.44 9.72
N LYS A 83 -8.88 15.65 9.21
CA LYS A 83 -7.52 16.14 9.03
C LYS A 83 -6.79 16.25 10.38
N ALA A 84 -7.42 16.85 11.38
CA ALA A 84 -6.83 17.01 12.70
C ALA A 84 -6.44 15.67 13.33
N ILE A 85 -7.29 14.64 13.22
CA ILE A 85 -6.99 13.29 13.73
C ILE A 85 -5.76 12.69 13.06
N GLN A 86 -5.64 12.85 11.75
CA GLN A 86 -4.51 12.33 11.00
C GLN A 86 -3.21 13.10 11.31
N ASP A 87 -3.29 14.42 11.49
CA ASP A 87 -2.17 15.28 11.88
C ASP A 87 -1.72 14.99 13.33
N ASP A 88 -2.67 14.75 14.23
CA ASP A 88 -2.44 14.39 15.64
C ASP A 88 -1.76 13.02 15.78
N PHE A 89 -2.31 12.01 15.09
CA PHE A 89 -1.75 10.66 15.08
C PHE A 89 -0.33 10.65 14.53
N HIS A 90 -0.09 11.30 13.38
CA HIS A 90 1.24 11.40 12.79
C HIS A 90 2.25 12.04 13.74
N ARG A 91 1.90 13.19 14.32
CA ARG A 91 2.77 13.90 15.26
C ARG A 91 3.14 13.00 16.45
N TYR A 92 2.15 12.37 17.07
CA TYR A 92 2.38 11.51 18.23
C TYR A 92 3.29 10.32 17.90
N MET A 93 3.08 9.67 16.76
CA MET A 93 3.93 8.54 16.35
C MET A 93 5.38 8.99 16.07
N VAL A 94 5.58 10.14 15.41
CA VAL A 94 6.92 10.68 15.16
C VAL A 94 7.63 11.07 16.46
N GLU A 95 6.92 11.72 17.39
CA GLU A 95 7.45 12.07 18.72
C GLU A 95 7.88 10.83 19.53
N ASN A 96 7.26 9.67 19.27
CA ASN A 96 7.61 8.38 19.85
C ASN A 96 8.64 7.57 19.02
N GLY A 97 9.34 8.24 18.10
CA GLY A 97 10.50 7.69 17.40
C GLY A 97 10.17 6.79 16.21
N PHE A 98 9.01 6.97 15.57
CA PHE A 98 8.68 6.32 14.30
C PHE A 98 8.93 7.24 13.12
N ASP A 99 9.65 6.78 12.10
CA ASP A 99 10.01 7.57 10.92
C ASP A 99 8.87 7.54 9.89
N LEU A 100 7.82 8.34 10.15
CA LEU A 100 6.63 8.44 9.32
C LEU A 100 6.53 9.81 8.66
N VAL A 101 6.02 9.82 7.43
CA VAL A 101 5.62 11.05 6.73
C VAL A 101 4.09 11.16 6.72
N ARG A 102 3.59 12.38 6.95
CA ARG A 102 2.17 12.66 6.93
C ARG A 102 1.60 12.47 5.52
N GLY A 103 0.50 11.73 5.40
CA GLY A 103 -0.21 11.57 4.14
C GLY A 103 -0.74 12.90 3.58
N GLU A 104 -0.44 13.17 2.31
CA GLU A 104 -0.90 14.37 1.60
C GLU A 104 -2.41 14.35 1.31
N PRO A 105 -3.09 15.51 1.31
CA PRO A 105 -4.45 15.61 0.80
C PRO A 105 -4.53 15.07 -0.63
N SER A 106 -5.52 14.23 -0.89
CA SER A 106 -5.69 13.56 -2.17
C SER A 106 -7.16 13.55 -2.57
N GLU A 107 -7.41 13.70 -3.87
CA GLU A 107 -8.73 13.50 -4.46
C GLU A 107 -9.05 12.01 -4.67
N LYS A 108 -8.12 11.10 -4.31
CA LYS A 108 -8.37 9.66 -4.34
C LYS A 108 -9.53 9.33 -3.40
N LYS A 109 -10.52 8.64 -3.95
CA LYS A 109 -11.62 8.08 -3.16
C LYS A 109 -11.14 6.80 -2.49
N HIS A 110 -11.59 6.59 -1.26
CA HIS A 110 -11.39 5.31 -0.59
C HIS A 110 -12.07 4.20 -1.41
N GLU A 111 -11.34 3.12 -1.60
CA GLU A 111 -11.81 1.89 -2.25
C GLU A 111 -11.86 0.80 -1.19
N ASN A 112 -12.89 -0.04 -1.25
CA ASN A 112 -12.88 -1.25 -0.43
C ASN A 112 -11.74 -2.19 -0.88
N VAL A 113 -11.31 -3.07 0.02
CA VAL A 113 -10.16 -3.95 -0.21
C VAL A 113 -10.31 -4.82 -1.47
N HIS A 114 -11.52 -5.30 -1.76
CA HIS A 114 -11.76 -6.13 -2.94
C HIS A 114 -11.57 -5.35 -4.24
N GLN A 115 -12.18 -4.16 -4.33
CA GLN A 115 -12.06 -3.28 -5.48
C GLN A 115 -10.62 -2.81 -5.68
N TYR A 116 -9.93 -2.46 -4.58
CA TYR A 116 -8.52 -2.10 -4.63
C TYR A 116 -7.67 -3.23 -5.22
N LYS A 117 -7.88 -4.48 -4.77
CA LYS A 117 -7.17 -5.66 -5.31
C LYS A 117 -7.49 -5.90 -6.79
N ILE A 118 -8.72 -5.67 -7.24
CA ILE A 118 -9.09 -5.76 -8.66
C ILE A 118 -8.32 -4.69 -9.46
N ASN A 119 -8.34 -3.44 -9.00
CA ASN A 119 -7.69 -2.32 -9.67
C ASN A 119 -6.17 -2.53 -9.79
N GLN A 120 -5.53 -3.02 -8.72
CA GLN A 120 -4.09 -3.35 -8.73
C GLN A 120 -3.78 -4.44 -9.76
N ARG A 121 -4.54 -5.54 -9.78
CA ARG A 121 -4.35 -6.63 -10.75
C ARG A 121 -4.60 -6.18 -12.19
N GLN A 122 -5.60 -5.33 -12.41
CA GLN A 122 -5.90 -4.79 -13.73
C GLN A 122 -4.74 -3.94 -14.26
N ALA A 123 -4.20 -3.04 -13.42
CA ALA A 123 -3.04 -2.23 -13.78
C ALA A 123 -1.78 -3.08 -14.04
N GLU A 124 -1.58 -4.13 -13.25
CA GLU A 124 -0.50 -5.09 -13.45
C GLU A 124 -0.64 -5.86 -14.78
N LEU A 125 -1.85 -6.32 -15.10
CA LEU A 125 -2.14 -6.99 -16.37
C LEU A 125 -1.89 -6.06 -17.57
N GLU A 126 -2.31 -4.79 -17.49
CA GLU A 126 -2.07 -3.80 -18.53
C GLU A 126 -0.58 -3.55 -18.73
N ARG A 127 0.19 -3.42 -17.64
CA ARG A 127 1.65 -3.28 -17.69
C ARG A 127 2.31 -4.49 -18.34
N LEU A 128 1.92 -5.70 -17.94
CA LEU A 128 2.50 -6.93 -18.46
C LEU A 128 2.18 -7.11 -19.95
N ASN A 129 0.96 -6.79 -20.38
CA ASN A 129 0.57 -6.83 -21.79
C ASN A 129 1.39 -5.83 -22.63
N ALA A 130 1.66 -4.63 -22.11
CA ALA A 130 2.51 -3.66 -22.78
C ALA A 130 3.97 -4.15 -22.90
N GLU A 131 4.48 -4.82 -21.86
CA GLU A 131 5.82 -5.42 -21.88
C GLU A 131 5.91 -6.58 -22.88
N ILE A 132 4.90 -7.43 -22.95
CA ILE A 132 4.79 -8.53 -23.93
C ILE A 132 4.81 -7.96 -25.35
N ALA A 133 3.99 -6.96 -25.65
CA ALA A 133 3.94 -6.34 -26.97
C ALA A 133 5.30 -5.74 -27.39
N LEU A 134 6.02 -5.12 -26.45
CA LEU A 134 7.36 -4.61 -26.70
C LEU A 134 8.36 -5.74 -27.01
N LYS A 135 8.32 -6.82 -26.22
CA LYS A 135 9.18 -7.99 -26.40
C LYS A 135 8.88 -8.73 -27.71
N GLU A 136 7.63 -8.81 -28.13
CA GLU A 136 7.24 -9.39 -29.42
C GLU A 136 7.82 -8.60 -30.58
N LYS A 137 7.73 -7.26 -30.54
CA LYS A 137 8.35 -6.39 -31.54
C LYS A 137 9.87 -6.58 -31.60
N GLN A 138 10.54 -6.65 -30.45
CA GLN A 138 11.98 -6.91 -30.37
C GLN A 138 12.34 -8.29 -30.95
N ARG A 139 11.52 -9.31 -30.69
CA ARG A 139 11.72 -10.66 -31.24
C ARG A 139 11.62 -10.65 -32.77
N GLU A 140 10.61 -9.98 -33.33
CA GLU A 140 10.46 -9.87 -34.79
C GLU A 140 11.65 -9.15 -35.46
N GLU A 141 12.16 -8.09 -34.83
CA GLU A 141 13.35 -7.38 -35.32
C GLU A 141 14.59 -8.27 -35.28
N LEU A 142 14.79 -9.01 -34.18
CA LEU A 142 15.89 -9.98 -34.05
C LEU A 142 15.77 -11.12 -35.07
N GLU A 143 14.56 -11.62 -35.34
CA GLU A 143 14.34 -12.64 -36.36
C GLU A 143 14.68 -12.13 -37.77
N LYS A 144 14.32 -10.88 -38.09
CA LYS A 144 14.72 -10.25 -39.36
C LYS A 144 16.23 -10.09 -39.46
N GLN A 145 16.89 -9.65 -38.39
CA GLN A 145 18.34 -9.54 -38.34
C GLN A 145 19.02 -10.92 -38.50
N ASN A 146 18.54 -11.95 -37.81
CA ASN A 146 19.06 -13.31 -37.93
C ASN A 146 18.91 -13.88 -39.34
N LYS A 147 17.76 -13.65 -40.00
CA LYS A 147 17.58 -14.04 -41.41
C LYS A 147 18.56 -13.32 -42.34
N ALA A 148 18.77 -12.02 -42.13
CA ALA A 148 19.74 -11.25 -42.91
C ALA A 148 21.18 -11.75 -42.70
N VAL A 149 21.57 -12.06 -41.47
CA VAL A 149 22.89 -12.61 -41.14
C VAL A 149 23.08 -14.00 -41.77
N GLN A 150 22.08 -14.87 -41.71
CA GLN A 150 22.10 -16.19 -42.37
C GLN A 150 22.34 -16.07 -43.88
N ALA A 151 21.63 -15.16 -44.55
CA ALA A 151 21.80 -14.93 -45.98
C ALA A 151 23.23 -14.48 -46.34
N VAL A 152 23.84 -13.60 -45.52
CA VAL A 152 25.23 -13.17 -45.72
C VAL A 152 26.23 -14.33 -45.51
N ILE A 153 25.99 -15.18 -44.51
CA ILE A 153 26.82 -16.36 -44.25
C ILE A 153 26.78 -17.33 -45.44
N GLU A 154 25.60 -17.55 -46.02
CA GLU A 154 25.39 -18.46 -47.15
C GLU A 154 26.14 -17.98 -48.40
N VAL A 155 26.00 -16.71 -48.79
CA VAL A 155 26.76 -16.10 -49.89
C VAL A 155 28.27 -16.23 -49.67
N LYS A 156 28.74 -16.04 -48.43
CA LYS A 156 30.18 -16.14 -48.13
C LYS A 156 30.69 -17.58 -48.24
N LYS A 157 29.90 -18.58 -47.83
CA LYS A 157 30.22 -20.00 -48.00
C LYS A 157 30.34 -20.37 -49.48
N GLU A 158 29.39 -19.96 -50.31
CA GLU A 158 29.42 -20.22 -51.75
C GLU A 158 30.68 -19.61 -52.42
N SER A 159 31.05 -18.39 -52.02
CA SER A 159 32.25 -17.71 -52.52
C SER A 159 33.58 -18.41 -52.15
N LEU A 160 33.59 -19.13 -51.02
CA LEU A 160 34.75 -19.87 -50.53
C LEU A 160 34.89 -21.20 -51.25
N THR A 161 33.78 -21.90 -51.49
CA THR A 161 33.77 -23.16 -52.26
C THR A 161 34.05 -22.96 -53.75
N ALA A 162 33.73 -21.79 -54.31
CA ALA A 162 34.06 -21.47 -55.70
C ALA A 162 35.53 -21.07 -55.93
N LYS A 163 36.31 -20.87 -54.86
CA LYS A 163 37.74 -20.50 -54.91
C LYS A 163 38.69 -21.65 -54.54
N ALA A 164 38.16 -22.83 -54.19
CA ALA A 164 38.90 -24.06 -53.92
C ALA A 164 38.78 -25.01 -55.12
#